data_AF-A0A139WT47-F1
#
_entry.id   AF-A0A139WT47-F1
#
_cell.length_a   1.000
_cell.length_b   1.000
_cell.length_c   1.000
_cell.angle_alpha   90.00
_cell.angle_beta   90.00
_cell.angle_gamma   90.00
#
_symmetry.space_group_name_H-M   'P 1'
#
loop_
_entity.id
_entity.type
_entity.pdbx_description
1 polymer ?
#
loop_
_entity_poly.entity_id
_entity_poly.type
_entity_poly.pdbx_seq_one_letter_code
_entity_poly.pdbx_strand_id
1 'polypeptide(L)'
;MSTSEFDKYKVDHLFLLIGENPLPNYVAAKMLLNEGGTVYLVHSTDTASKADCLSRSLKHLNIQFISLAKKEADSYFIWNKIKNKVEEIVKTNPIHTFGLNYTGGTKAMSVHAYRGLLDAVGIHNPQFSYLDARSLHMACTSFLVEKEGR
;
A
#
# COMPACT_ATOMS: atom_id res chain seq x y z
N MET A 1 -18.46 -14.24 -6.72
CA MET A 1 -17.20 -14.72 -6.13
C MET A 1 -17.35 -14.63 -4.63
N SER A 2 -17.27 -15.74 -3.89
CA SER A 2 -17.24 -15.63 -2.43
C SER A 2 -16.00 -14.84 -2.03
N THR A 3 -16.15 -13.93 -1.08
CA THR A 3 -15.06 -13.13 -0.50
C THR A 3 -13.93 -13.99 0.11
N SER A 4 -14.16 -15.30 0.25
CA SER A 4 -13.29 -16.28 0.91
C SER A 4 -11.91 -16.49 0.25
N GLU A 5 -11.76 -16.30 -1.05
CA GLU A 5 -10.45 -16.51 -1.71
C GLU A 5 -9.47 -15.36 -1.49
N PHE A 6 -9.98 -14.14 -1.25
CA PHE A 6 -9.17 -12.95 -1.02
C PHE A 6 -8.82 -12.74 0.46
N ASP A 7 -9.52 -13.42 1.37
CA ASP A 7 -9.29 -13.26 2.82
C ASP A 7 -7.82 -13.53 3.21
N LYS A 8 -7.15 -14.48 2.53
CA LYS A 8 -5.72 -14.77 2.75
C LYS A 8 -4.75 -13.67 2.28
N TYR A 9 -5.23 -12.72 1.46
CA TYR A 9 -4.44 -11.60 0.96
C TYR A 9 -4.81 -10.28 1.64
N LYS A 10 -5.78 -10.29 2.56
CA LYS A 10 -6.15 -9.09 3.30
C LYS A 10 -5.07 -8.71 4.31
N VAL A 11 -4.97 -7.41 4.55
CA VAL A 11 -3.96 -6.83 5.43
C VAL A 11 -4.54 -5.79 6.37
N ASP A 12 -3.86 -5.58 7.49
CA ASP A 12 -4.20 -4.57 8.49
C ASP A 12 -3.74 -3.17 8.07
N HIS A 13 -2.62 -3.08 7.35
CA HIS A 13 -2.06 -1.82 6.84
C HIS A 13 -1.87 -1.89 5.33
N LEU A 14 -2.73 -1.21 4.58
CA LEU A 14 -2.70 -1.20 3.12
C LEU A 14 -2.20 0.13 2.57
N PHE A 15 -1.05 0.11 1.92
CA PHE A 15 -0.48 1.25 1.22
C PHE A 15 -1.02 1.30 -0.22
N LEU A 16 -1.56 2.45 -0.61
CA LEU A 16 -2.11 2.70 -1.94
C LEU A 16 -1.34 3.85 -2.60
N LEU A 17 -0.69 3.56 -3.73
CA LEU A 17 0.01 4.59 -4.50
C LEU A 17 -0.99 5.38 -5.34
N ILE A 18 -1.13 6.67 -5.06
CA ILE A 18 -2.09 7.53 -5.76
C ILE A 18 -1.49 7.99 -7.09
N GLY A 19 -2.19 7.69 -8.17
CA GLY A 19 -1.97 8.27 -9.50
C GLY A 19 -3.21 9.03 -9.96
N GLU A 20 -3.32 9.25 -11.27
CA GLU A 20 -4.43 10.00 -11.86
C GLU A 20 -5.80 9.34 -11.70
N ASN A 21 -5.84 8.01 -11.78
CA ASN A 21 -7.07 7.24 -11.64
C ASN A 21 -7.20 6.66 -10.22
N PRO A 22 -8.17 7.12 -9.40
CA PRO A 22 -8.36 6.62 -8.05
C PRO A 22 -9.13 5.29 -7.99
N LEU A 23 -9.79 4.87 -9.07
CA LEU A 23 -10.68 3.70 -9.08
C LEU A 23 -9.96 2.39 -8.69
N PRO A 24 -8.77 2.06 -9.24
CA PRO A 24 -8.06 0.85 -8.82
C PRO A 24 -7.74 0.81 -7.33
N ASN A 25 -7.40 1.95 -6.73
CA ASN A 25 -7.13 2.05 -5.31
C ASN A 25 -8.40 1.91 -4.47
N TYR A 26 -9.53 2.42 -4.94
CA TYR A 26 -10.82 2.18 -4.29
C TYR A 26 -11.15 0.68 -4.23
N VAL A 27 -10.99 -0.02 -5.36
CA VAL A 27 -11.24 -1.46 -5.45
C VAL A 27 -10.29 -2.23 -4.52
N ALA A 28 -8.99 -1.93 -4.56
CA ALA A 28 -8.01 -2.56 -3.68
C ALA A 28 -8.34 -2.35 -2.19
N ALA A 29 -8.71 -1.13 -1.78
CA ALA A 29 -9.09 -0.83 -0.41
C ALA A 29 -10.29 -1.65 0.07
N LYS A 30 -11.28 -1.86 -0.80
CA LYS A 30 -12.47 -2.65 -0.48
C LYS A 30 -12.22 -4.15 -0.42
N MET A 31 -11.29 -4.65 -1.21
CA MET A 31 -11.04 -6.09 -1.34
C MET A 31 -9.97 -6.61 -0.37
N LEU A 32 -8.92 -5.82 -0.13
CA LEU A 32 -7.67 -6.27 0.49
C LEU A 32 -7.43 -5.71 1.90
N LEU A 33 -8.34 -4.91 2.44
CA LEU A 33 -8.22 -4.40 3.80
C LEU A 33 -9.02 -5.29 4.77
N ASN A 34 -8.43 -5.63 5.91
CA ASN A 34 -9.14 -6.24 7.03
C ASN A 34 -10.12 -5.26 7.67
N GLU A 35 -11.14 -5.77 8.35
CA GLU A 35 -12.02 -4.96 9.18
C GLU A 35 -11.20 -4.25 10.27
N GLY A 36 -11.40 -2.93 10.42
CA GLY A 36 -10.62 -2.11 11.35
C GLY A 36 -9.21 -1.73 10.87
N GLY A 37 -8.77 -2.22 9.71
CA GLY A 37 -7.47 -1.88 9.12
C GLY A 37 -7.33 -0.40 8.72
N THR A 38 -6.10 0.01 8.42
CA THR A 38 -5.74 1.36 8.01
C THR A 38 -5.24 1.41 6.58
N VAL A 39 -5.77 2.36 5.81
CA VAL A 39 -5.33 2.66 4.45
C VAL A 39 -4.36 3.84 4.47
N TYR A 40 -3.20 3.68 3.86
CA TYR A 40 -2.19 4.71 3.70
C TYR A 40 -2.18 5.21 2.26
N LEU A 41 -2.69 6.42 2.03
CA LEU A 41 -2.71 7.04 0.70
C LEU A 41 -1.37 7.75 0.47
N VAL A 42 -0.53 7.16 -0.37
CA VAL A 42 0.79 7.71 -0.72
C VAL A 42 0.65 8.57 -1.98
N HIS A 43 0.85 9.88 -1.85
CA HIS A 43 0.58 10.83 -2.94
C HIS A 43 1.66 11.90 -3.06
N SER A 44 1.80 12.48 -4.25
CA SER A 44 2.57 13.69 -4.49
C SER A 44 1.72 14.95 -4.27
N THR A 45 2.32 16.13 -4.42
CA THR A 45 1.56 17.40 -4.44
C THR A 45 0.50 17.38 -5.53
N ASP A 46 0.82 16.89 -6.72
CA ASP A 46 -0.07 16.93 -7.89
C ASP A 46 -1.25 15.96 -7.75
N THR A 47 -1.06 14.86 -7.02
CA THR A 47 -2.07 13.83 -6.80
C THR A 47 -2.82 13.98 -5.47
N ALA A 48 -2.56 15.03 -4.68
CA ALA A 48 -3.21 15.29 -3.39
C ALA A 48 -4.75 15.36 -3.52
N SER A 49 -5.25 16.10 -4.52
CA SER A 49 -6.70 16.22 -4.75
C SER A 49 -7.37 14.87 -5.06
N LYS A 50 -6.65 13.93 -5.69
CA LYS A 50 -7.12 12.57 -5.97
C LYS A 50 -7.15 11.73 -4.70
N ALA A 51 -6.13 11.87 -3.85
CA ALA A 51 -6.10 11.23 -2.54
C ALA A 51 -7.29 11.69 -1.67
N ASP A 52 -7.59 12.99 -1.66
CA ASP A 52 -8.74 13.57 -0.95
C ASP A 52 -10.10 13.13 -1.52
N CYS A 53 -10.17 12.92 -2.84
CA CYS A 53 -11.36 12.36 -3.47
C CYS A 53 -11.60 10.91 -3.04
N LEU A 54 -10.52 10.12 -3.04
CA LEU A 54 -10.58 8.72 -2.63
C LEU A 54 -10.92 8.58 -1.14
N SER A 55 -10.36 9.43 -0.27
CA SER A 55 -10.63 9.38 1.17
C SER A 55 -12.11 9.62 1.49
N ARG A 56 -12.75 10.58 0.81
CA ARG A 56 -14.19 10.84 0.92
C ARG A 56 -15.04 9.64 0.51
N SER A 57 -14.60 8.91 -0.51
CA SER A 57 -15.28 7.69 -0.99
C SER A 57 -15.10 6.50 -0.04
N LEU A 58 -14.06 6.53 0.80
CA LEU A 58 -13.70 5.51 1.78
C LEU A 58 -13.96 5.95 3.23
N LYS A 59 -14.88 6.90 3.46
CA LYS A 59 -15.15 7.56 4.76
C LYS A 59 -15.39 6.67 5.99
N HIS A 60 -15.64 5.38 5.79
CA HIS A 60 -15.87 4.39 6.86
C HIS A 60 -14.59 3.62 7.26
N LEU A 61 -13.46 3.88 6.59
CA LEU A 61 -12.18 3.24 6.85
C LEU A 61 -11.25 4.20 7.58
N ASN A 62 -10.27 3.65 8.30
CA ASN A 62 -9.18 4.45 8.86
C ASN A 62 -8.24 4.84 7.71
N ILE A 63 -8.00 6.14 7.53
CA ILE A 63 -7.19 6.67 6.43
C ILE A 63 -6.08 7.55 6.99
N GLN A 64 -4.85 7.32 6.52
CA GLN A 64 -3.71 8.19 6.76
C GLN A 64 -3.09 8.61 5.43
N PHE A 65 -2.66 9.86 5.36
CA PHE A 65 -1.98 10.40 4.18
C PHE A 65 -0.46 10.33 4.35
N ILE A 66 0.23 9.92 3.31
CA ILE A 66 1.69 9.96 3.20
C ILE A 66 2.04 10.86 2.02
N SER A 67 2.34 12.13 2.33
CA SER A 67 2.76 13.08 1.31
C SER A 67 4.23 12.87 0.93
N LEU A 68 4.46 12.76 -0.37
CA LEU A 68 5.76 12.77 -1.01
C LEU A 68 6.18 14.18 -1.47
N ALA A 69 5.30 15.18 -1.31
CA ALA A 69 5.47 16.52 -1.90
C ALA A 69 5.83 16.42 -3.40
N LYS A 70 6.85 17.15 -3.85
CA LYS A 70 7.39 17.11 -5.23
C LYS A 70 8.56 16.12 -5.40
N LYS A 71 8.61 15.07 -4.58
CA LYS A 71 9.70 14.08 -4.54
C LYS A 71 9.25 12.68 -4.97
N GLU A 72 8.22 12.59 -5.80
CA GLU A 72 7.69 11.34 -6.35
C GLU A 72 8.62 10.63 -7.36
N ALA A 73 9.73 11.27 -7.74
CA ALA A 73 10.80 10.69 -8.53
C ALA A 73 12.10 10.44 -7.73
N ASP A 74 12.14 10.83 -6.45
CA ASP A 74 13.29 10.63 -5.58
C ASP A 74 13.24 9.24 -4.94
N SER A 75 14.08 8.36 -5.46
CA SER A 75 14.17 6.95 -5.06
C SER A 75 14.41 6.77 -3.56
N TYR A 76 15.38 7.49 -3.01
CA TYR A 76 15.76 7.35 -1.61
C TYR A 76 14.66 7.92 -0.71
N PHE A 77 14.09 9.06 -1.08
CA PHE A 77 13.03 9.67 -0.31
C PHE A 77 11.78 8.78 -0.21
N ILE A 78 11.31 8.22 -1.33
CA ILE A 78 10.15 7.31 -1.34
C ILE A 78 10.45 6.08 -0.48
N TRP A 79 11.57 5.41 -0.74
CA TRP A 79 12.00 4.21 -0.02
C TRP A 79 12.05 4.47 1.49
N ASN A 80 12.73 5.55 1.91
CA ASN A 80 12.91 5.89 3.32
C ASN A 80 11.58 6.26 3.99
N LYS A 81 10.69 6.98 3.27
CA LYS A 81 9.38 7.38 3.80
C LYS A 81 8.49 6.18 4.10
N ILE A 82 8.43 5.23 3.17
CA ILE A 82 7.64 4.00 3.34
C ILE A 82 8.25 3.12 4.42
N LYS A 83 9.56 2.85 4.35
CA LYS A 83 10.27 2.03 5.33
C LYS A 83 10.07 2.55 6.76
N ASN A 84 10.33 3.83 7.00
CA ASN A 84 10.22 4.40 8.34
C ASN A 84 8.78 4.37 8.86
N LYS A 85 7.79 4.58 7.99
CA LYS A 85 6.38 4.52 8.40
C LYS A 85 5.97 3.11 8.82
N VAL A 86 6.43 2.10 8.08
CA VAL A 86 6.19 0.69 8.43
C VAL A 86 6.87 0.35 9.76
N GLU A 87 8.14 0.71 9.93
CA GLU A 87 8.89 0.46 11.17
C GLU A 87 8.30 1.18 12.39
N GLU A 88 7.73 2.38 12.20
CA GLU A 88 6.96 3.09 13.23
C GLU A 88 5.73 2.28 13.68
N ILE A 89 4.96 1.74 12.73
CA ILE A 89 3.76 0.94 13.01
C ILE A 89 4.15 -0.36 13.73
N VAL A 90 5.16 -1.07 13.23
CA VAL A 90 5.63 -2.34 13.81
C VAL A 90 6.05 -2.18 15.28
N LYS A 91 6.69 -1.06 15.65
CA LYS A 91 7.06 -0.78 17.05
C LYS A 91 5.85 -0.71 17.99
N THR A 92 4.69 -0.31 17.48
CA THR A 92 3.46 -0.21 18.28
C THR A 92 2.71 -1.53 18.39
N ASN A 93 2.76 -2.37 17.33
CA ASN A 93 2.19 -3.71 17.35
C ASN A 93 2.88 -4.63 16.30
N PRO A 94 3.62 -5.66 16.73
CA PRO A 94 4.42 -6.49 15.83
C PRO A 94 3.62 -7.57 15.07
N ILE A 95 2.33 -7.78 15.38
CA ILE A 95 1.52 -8.87 14.79
C ILE A 95 0.83 -8.42 13.49
N HIS A 96 0.92 -7.15 13.14
CA HIS A 96 0.20 -6.60 12.00
C HIS A 96 0.70 -7.09 10.63
N THR A 97 -0.25 -7.28 9.72
CA THR A 97 -0.01 -7.61 8.31
C THR A 97 0.04 -6.33 7.46
N PHE A 98 0.94 -6.32 6.47
CA PHE A 98 1.19 -5.15 5.63
C PHE A 98 1.02 -5.49 4.16
N GLY A 99 0.46 -4.56 3.39
CA GLY A 99 0.37 -4.72 1.96
C GLY A 99 0.53 -3.42 1.17
N LEU A 100 0.84 -3.57 -0.11
CA LEU A 100 1.03 -2.49 -1.06
C LEU A 100 0.26 -2.79 -2.35
N ASN A 101 -0.60 -1.87 -2.78
CA ASN A 101 -1.14 -1.84 -4.13
C ASN A 101 -0.40 -0.78 -4.95
N TYR A 102 0.34 -1.23 -5.96
CA TYR A 102 1.15 -0.36 -6.84
C TYR A 102 0.51 -0.19 -8.22
N THR A 103 -0.82 -0.28 -8.31
CA THR A 103 -1.54 -0.01 -9.57
C THR A 103 -1.44 1.46 -9.98
N GLY A 104 -1.48 2.38 -9.01
CA GLY A 104 -1.32 3.81 -9.23
C GLY A 104 0.08 4.33 -8.95
N GLY A 105 0.21 5.65 -8.87
CA GLY A 105 1.49 6.33 -8.70
C GLY A 105 2.38 6.27 -9.95
N THR A 106 3.58 6.84 -9.83
CA THR A 106 4.61 6.74 -10.87
C THR A 106 5.33 5.38 -10.79
N LYS A 107 6.09 5.05 -11.83
CA LYS A 107 6.97 3.87 -11.81
C LYS A 107 8.01 3.96 -10.68
N ALA A 108 8.57 5.15 -10.44
CA ALA A 108 9.50 5.39 -9.34
C ALA A 108 8.84 5.13 -7.98
N MET A 109 7.62 5.65 -7.76
CA MET A 109 6.84 5.36 -6.55
C MET A 109 6.64 3.84 -6.38
N SER A 110 6.23 3.15 -7.44
CA SER A 110 5.96 1.71 -7.41
C SER A 110 7.18 0.90 -6.97
N VAL A 111 8.32 1.11 -7.63
CA VAL A 111 9.57 0.38 -7.37
C VAL A 111 10.10 0.67 -5.97
N HIS A 112 10.15 1.94 -5.58
CA HIS A 112 10.78 2.34 -4.33
C HIS A 112 9.88 2.16 -3.10
N ALA A 113 8.56 2.23 -3.26
CA ALA A 113 7.63 1.83 -2.20
C ALA A 113 7.64 0.31 -1.99
N TYR A 114 7.67 -0.47 -3.07
CA TYR A 114 7.84 -1.93 -2.99
C TYR A 114 9.11 -2.28 -2.21
N ARG A 115 10.24 -1.64 -2.58
CA ARG A 115 11.51 -1.88 -1.90
C ARG A 115 11.50 -1.40 -0.45
N GLY A 116 10.89 -0.24 -0.18
CA GLY A 116 10.79 0.32 1.17
C GLY A 116 9.98 -0.56 2.12
N LEU A 117 8.88 -1.15 1.63
CA LEU A 117 8.13 -2.13 2.40
C LEU A 117 8.96 -3.39 2.62
N LEU A 118 9.55 -3.98 1.57
CA LEU A 118 10.32 -5.22 1.67
C LEU A 118 11.54 -5.13 2.61
N ASP A 119 12.23 -3.99 2.62
CA ASP A 119 13.41 -3.75 3.45
C ASP A 119 13.09 -3.36 4.91
N ALA A 120 11.81 -3.19 5.26
CA ALA A 120 11.41 -2.84 6.62
C ALA A 120 11.73 -3.97 7.62
N VAL A 121 12.17 -3.58 8.82
CA VAL A 121 12.41 -4.54 9.91
C VAL A 121 11.11 -4.89 10.62
N GLY A 122 10.99 -6.16 11.04
CA GLY A 122 9.84 -6.66 11.81
C GLY A 122 8.56 -6.89 11.02
N ILE A 123 8.60 -6.83 9.69
CA ILE A 123 7.51 -7.34 8.85
C ILE A 123 7.75 -8.80 8.46
N HIS A 124 6.65 -9.55 8.34
CA HIS A 124 6.63 -10.91 7.83
C HIS A 124 5.59 -11.01 6.71
N ASN A 125 5.96 -11.63 5.60
CA ASN A 125 5.08 -11.94 4.47
C ASN A 125 4.22 -10.77 3.97
N PRO A 126 4.82 -9.64 3.55
CA PRO A 126 4.07 -8.53 2.99
C PRO A 126 3.30 -8.94 1.74
N GLN A 127 2.09 -8.41 1.60
CA GLN A 127 1.20 -8.67 0.46
C GLN A 127 1.34 -7.59 -0.60
N PHE A 128 1.49 -8.00 -1.84
CA PHE A 128 1.64 -7.10 -2.97
C PHE A 128 0.50 -7.31 -3.94
N SER A 129 -0.03 -6.21 -4.49
CA SER A 129 -1.17 -6.27 -5.39
C SER A 129 -1.08 -5.28 -6.55
N TYR A 130 -1.72 -5.67 -7.65
CA TYR A 130 -1.87 -4.88 -8.85
C TYR A 130 -3.19 -5.24 -9.55
N LEU A 131 -4.01 -4.24 -9.87
CA LEU A 131 -5.22 -4.40 -10.67
C LEU A 131 -4.84 -4.22 -12.14
N ASP A 132 -4.86 -5.31 -12.91
CA ASP A 132 -4.68 -5.26 -14.35
C ASP A 132 -5.91 -4.64 -15.00
N ALA A 133 -5.75 -3.43 -15.53
CA ALA A 133 -6.84 -2.70 -16.18
C ALA A 133 -7.37 -3.39 -17.45
N ARG A 134 -6.62 -4.31 -18.07
CA ARG A 134 -7.06 -5.01 -19.29
C ARG A 134 -7.98 -6.19 -18.97
N SER A 135 -7.62 -6.97 -17.97
CA SER A 135 -8.38 -8.17 -17.57
C SER A 135 -9.34 -7.93 -16.41
N LEU A 136 -9.23 -6.77 -15.73
CA LEU A 136 -9.97 -6.43 -14.52
C LEU A 136 -9.74 -7.42 -13.37
N HIS A 137 -8.58 -8.09 -13.36
CA HIS A 137 -8.19 -9.01 -12.30
C HIS A 137 -7.21 -8.35 -11.32
N MET A 138 -7.43 -8.61 -10.03
CA MET A 138 -6.48 -8.28 -8.97
C MET A 138 -5.43 -9.39 -8.89
N ALA A 139 -4.20 -9.09 -9.28
CA ALA A 139 -3.07 -9.98 -9.08
C ALA A 139 -2.50 -9.74 -7.67
N CYS A 140 -2.49 -10.79 -6.84
CA CYS A 140 -1.94 -10.75 -5.48
C CYS A 140 -0.70 -11.65 -5.40
N THR A 141 0.33 -11.20 -4.70
CA THR A 141 1.55 -11.99 -4.47
C THR A 141 2.01 -11.82 -3.02
N SER A 142 2.32 -12.95 -2.40
CA SER A 142 2.93 -13.02 -1.07
C SER A 142 4.40 -13.43 -1.23
N PHE A 143 5.34 -12.69 -0.64
CA PHE A 143 6.72 -13.14 -0.54
C PHE A 143 6.98 -13.75 0.82
N LEU A 144 7.43 -15.01 0.86
CA LEU A 144 8.11 -15.53 2.03
C LEU A 144 9.47 -14.83 2.08
N VAL A 145 9.61 -13.85 2.97
CA VAL A 145 10.93 -13.29 3.25
C VAL A 145 11.60 -14.27 4.20
N GLU A 146 12.31 -15.25 3.65
CA GLU A 146 13.31 -16.01 4.40
C GLU A 146 14.40 -15.01 4.80
N LYS A 147 14.27 -14.43 6.00
CA LYS A 147 15.37 -13.68 6.61
C LYS A 147 16.40 -14.71 7.09
N GLU A 148 17.19 -15.25 6.18
CA GLU A 148 18.50 -15.78 6.57
C GLU A 148 19.30 -14.63 7.20
N GLY A 149 19.88 -14.93 8.37
CA GLY A 149 20.35 -13.97 9.34
C GLY A 149 21.25 -12.86 8.79
N ARG A 150 21.03 -11.66 9.29
CA ARG A 150 22.05 -10.60 9.37
C ARG A 150 22.30 -10.27 10.82
#